data_AF-I1D7M3-F1
#
_entry.id   AF-I1D7M3-F1
#
_cell.length_a   1.000
_cell.length_b   1.000
_cell.length_c   1.000
_cell.angle_alpha   90.00
_cell.angle_beta   90.00
_cell.angle_gamma   90.00
#
_symmetry.space_group_name_H-M   'P 1'
#
loop_
_entity.id
_entity.type
_entity.pdbx_description
1 polymer ?
#
loop_
_entity_poly.entity_id
_entity_poly.type
_entity_poly.pdbx_seq_one_letter_code
_entity_poly.pdbx_strand_id
1 'polypeptide(L)'
;MTSTVPRSGSEAAVAPAGSEPPNRGPRAGLAGLLDLPAELVRGMARSAATTPGKFSLIGVGLVVLTLLTGLIGTLSMQSRDDGVNALLEHREPLAVAAQEVYRALSDAEATAATAFLTPGSEPEALRERYAADIAKAGAALAKAASDSAGIPEAAEQIDILSRQLPVYTGLIATAKANDRQGYPVGAAYLREASELLRSTLLPAAEELYDINARRLGEEQDDVTGFPWLVAVVLVALIGALGYAQVYLKRKTNRVFNIGLLVSSAAVGLLVLWTAVALIVQGVYAGSGRDDGTEQADRLVRARIAALQARADETLALVARGGGGEYEQGFTEQFRQFAGPDGRGGLLGEAIAHAGPSESLNAAVDHAVAWLEAHELVREYDETGEHRQAVLLAISDDDDDSPAKVFTNLDSELAASIDAARRDFAENTSAASGALTLLAPGYAVLSIIAALGATLGIRERLREYR
;
A
#
# COMPACT_ATOMS: atom_id res chain seq x y z
N MET A 1 24.51 89.69 -65.23
CA MET A 1 25.47 90.81 -65.19
C MET A 1 25.25 91.59 -63.89
N THR A 2 26.34 92.09 -63.28
CA THR A 2 26.45 92.96 -62.08
C THR A 2 25.86 92.39 -60.77
N SER A 3 26.64 91.86 -59.80
CA SER A 3 27.86 92.32 -59.09
C SER A 3 27.63 93.53 -58.19
N THR A 4 27.67 93.30 -56.86
CA THR A 4 28.50 93.93 -55.79
C THR A 4 27.75 94.11 -54.47
N VAL A 5 28.17 93.38 -53.42
CA VAL A 5 27.97 93.72 -51.98
C VAL A 5 29.25 93.29 -51.24
N PRO A 6 29.80 94.08 -50.29
CA PRO A 6 31.21 93.99 -49.89
C PRO A 6 31.50 93.06 -48.70
N ARG A 7 32.77 92.61 -48.70
CA ARG A 7 33.61 92.03 -47.63
C ARG A 7 34.06 93.16 -46.70
N SER A 8 34.11 93.03 -45.36
CA SER A 8 35.21 92.51 -44.52
C SER A 8 34.81 92.80 -43.06
N GLY A 9 35.09 92.04 -42.00
CA GLY A 9 36.17 91.08 -41.71
C GLY A 9 36.69 91.39 -40.30
N SER A 10 36.89 90.35 -39.48
CA SER A 10 37.74 90.24 -38.26
C SER A 10 37.01 89.36 -37.22
N GLU A 11 37.12 88.03 -37.25
CA GLU A 11 38.29 87.22 -36.89
C GLU A 11 38.49 87.09 -35.36
N ALA A 12 38.16 85.91 -34.85
CA ALA A 12 38.85 85.25 -33.74
C ALA A 12 38.77 83.73 -33.97
N ALA A 13 39.86 83.16 -34.48
CA ALA A 13 40.17 81.74 -34.61
C ALA A 13 40.57 81.15 -33.22
N VAL A 14 40.65 79.85 -32.89
CA VAL A 14 41.23 78.62 -33.49
C VAL A 14 40.71 77.44 -32.61
N ALA A 15 40.03 76.39 -33.11
CA ALA A 15 40.46 75.01 -33.51
C ALA A 15 41.11 74.10 -32.42
N PRO A 16 41.20 72.74 -32.54
CA PRO A 16 40.74 71.84 -33.62
C PRO A 16 40.09 70.47 -33.21
N ALA A 17 39.52 69.80 -34.23
CA ALA A 17 39.39 68.36 -34.56
C ALA A 17 39.48 67.22 -33.52
N GLY A 18 38.60 66.21 -33.68
CA GLY A 18 38.78 64.86 -33.12
C GLY A 18 37.66 63.85 -33.39
N SER A 19 37.80 63.08 -34.48
CA SER A 19 37.47 61.64 -34.66
C SER A 19 36.21 61.00 -34.05
N GLU A 20 35.35 60.47 -34.92
CA GLU A 20 34.45 59.32 -34.66
C GLU A 20 35.19 58.10 -34.08
N PRO A 21 34.53 57.34 -33.18
CA PRO A 21 34.73 55.89 -33.09
C PRO A 21 33.46 55.11 -33.48
N PRO A 22 33.58 53.92 -34.09
CA PRO A 22 32.46 53.04 -34.40
C PRO A 22 32.15 52.14 -33.19
N ASN A 23 30.88 51.88 -32.85
CA ASN A 23 30.56 50.58 -32.24
C ASN A 23 29.08 50.16 -32.18
N ARG A 24 28.83 49.05 -32.89
CA ARG A 24 28.06 47.85 -32.51
C ARG A 24 26.63 48.02 -32.01
N GLY A 25 25.68 47.72 -32.91
CA GLY A 25 24.31 47.35 -32.56
C GLY A 25 24.21 46.05 -31.76
N PRO A 26 23.09 45.84 -31.03
CA PRO A 26 22.91 44.69 -30.15
C PRO A 26 22.61 43.43 -30.96
N ARG A 27 23.48 42.41 -30.86
CA ARG A 27 23.17 41.05 -31.32
C ARG A 27 22.27 40.38 -30.28
N ALA A 28 20.96 40.45 -30.50
CA ALA A 28 19.99 39.60 -29.82
C ALA A 28 19.95 38.24 -30.53
N GLY A 29 20.46 37.20 -29.87
CA GLY A 29 20.41 35.82 -30.32
C GLY A 29 20.58 34.87 -29.13
N LEU A 30 20.09 33.64 -29.27
CA LEU A 30 19.92 32.60 -28.23
C LEU A 30 21.11 32.36 -27.26
N ALA A 31 22.31 32.85 -27.58
CA ALA A 31 23.43 32.95 -26.64
C ALA A 31 23.13 33.79 -25.38
N GLY A 32 22.29 34.83 -25.51
CA GLY A 32 21.86 35.63 -24.36
C GLY A 32 21.03 34.85 -23.33
N LEU A 33 20.40 33.74 -23.74
CA LEU A 33 19.61 32.89 -22.84
C LEU A 33 20.50 31.96 -21.98
N LEU A 34 21.73 31.67 -22.44
CA LEU A 34 22.74 30.90 -21.71
C LEU A 34 23.67 31.78 -20.86
N ASP A 35 23.79 33.07 -21.17
CA ASP A 35 24.57 34.06 -20.39
C ASP A 35 23.77 34.68 -19.22
N LEU A 36 22.44 34.57 -19.22
CA LEU A 36 21.55 34.98 -18.12
C LEU A 36 22.00 34.51 -16.72
N PRO A 37 22.33 33.22 -16.47
CA PRO A 37 22.79 32.78 -15.16
C PRO A 37 24.16 33.38 -14.78
N ALA A 38 25.08 33.56 -15.73
CA ALA A 38 26.42 34.08 -15.47
C ALA A 38 26.43 35.60 -15.18
N GLU A 39 25.58 36.37 -15.86
CA GLU A 39 25.39 37.80 -15.59
C GLU A 39 24.65 38.06 -14.29
N LEU A 40 23.66 37.23 -13.94
CA LEU A 40 22.99 37.26 -12.63
C LEU A 40 23.97 37.00 -11.48
N VAL A 41 24.85 36.01 -11.63
CA VAL A 41 25.89 35.69 -10.63
C VAL A 41 26.93 36.81 -10.49
N ARG A 42 27.41 37.39 -11.60
CA ARG A 42 28.38 38.51 -11.57
C ARG A 42 27.75 39.82 -11.06
N GLY A 43 26.47 40.05 -11.31
CA GLY A 43 25.69 41.16 -10.75
C GLY A 43 25.47 41.01 -9.24
N MET A 44 25.15 39.80 -8.77
CA MET A 44 25.08 39.48 -7.34
C MET A 44 26.41 39.69 -6.62
N ALA A 45 27.53 39.30 -7.22
CA ALA A 45 28.87 39.47 -6.64
C ALA A 45 29.28 40.96 -6.48
N ARG A 46 28.96 41.83 -7.46
CA ARG A 46 29.21 43.28 -7.36
C ARG A 46 28.26 43.99 -6.39
N SER A 47 27.01 43.54 -6.32
CA SER A 47 26.00 44.01 -5.37
C SER A 47 26.40 43.70 -3.92
N ALA A 48 26.94 42.50 -3.66
CA ALA A 48 27.37 42.05 -2.33
C ALA A 48 28.47 42.92 -1.65
N ALA A 49 29.18 43.75 -2.41
CA ALA A 49 30.18 44.68 -1.87
C ALA A 49 29.56 45.93 -1.19
N THR A 50 28.29 46.23 -1.46
CA THR A 50 27.59 47.41 -0.90
C THR A 50 26.53 47.00 0.13
N THR A 51 26.34 47.80 1.18
CA THR A 51 25.34 47.56 2.24
C THR A 51 23.92 47.29 1.71
N PRO A 52 23.43 47.99 0.66
CA PRO A 52 22.12 47.70 0.05
C PRO A 52 22.06 46.37 -0.70
N GLY A 53 23.14 45.98 -1.37
CA GLY A 53 23.16 44.75 -2.18
C GLY A 53 23.17 43.46 -1.36
N LYS A 54 23.74 43.48 -0.14
CA LYS A 54 23.60 42.38 0.82
C LYS A 54 22.15 42.14 1.24
N PHE A 55 21.32 43.18 1.36
CA PHE A 55 19.90 43.04 1.67
C PHE A 55 19.09 42.44 0.51
N SER A 56 19.38 42.84 -0.73
CA SER A 56 18.76 42.22 -1.91
C SER A 56 19.15 40.74 -2.05
N LEU A 57 20.39 40.37 -1.75
CA LEU A 57 20.85 38.98 -1.89
C LEU A 57 20.21 38.05 -0.85
N ILE A 58 20.12 38.49 0.42
CA ILE A 58 19.37 37.77 1.47
C ILE A 58 17.91 37.62 1.06
N GLY A 59 17.33 38.68 0.49
CA GLY A 59 15.93 38.67 0.09
C GLY A 59 15.61 37.75 -1.07
N VAL A 60 16.42 37.79 -2.13
CA VAL A 60 16.29 36.86 -3.25
C VAL A 60 16.52 35.43 -2.78
N GLY A 61 17.53 35.19 -1.94
CA GLY A 61 17.80 33.87 -1.36
C GLY A 61 16.61 33.33 -0.57
N LEU A 62 15.96 34.17 0.24
CA LEU A 62 14.80 33.77 1.05
C LEU A 62 13.56 33.46 0.18
N VAL A 63 13.34 34.21 -0.89
CA VAL A 63 12.24 33.96 -1.84
C VAL A 63 12.48 32.64 -2.59
N VAL A 64 13.70 32.43 -3.09
CA VAL A 64 14.07 31.19 -3.79
C VAL A 64 13.94 29.99 -2.85
N LEU A 65 14.44 30.10 -1.62
CA LEU A 65 14.34 29.02 -0.64
C LEU A 65 12.87 28.69 -0.32
N THR A 66 12.03 29.71 -0.08
CA THR A 66 10.59 29.53 0.17
C THR A 66 9.88 28.82 -0.99
N LEU A 67 10.15 29.22 -2.24
CA LEU A 67 9.54 28.60 -3.42
C LEU A 67 10.04 27.16 -3.63
N LEU A 68 11.32 26.90 -3.39
CA LEU A 68 11.88 25.54 -3.42
C LEU A 68 11.26 24.66 -2.33
N THR A 69 11.09 25.16 -1.11
CA THR A 69 10.39 24.45 -0.03
C THR A 69 8.95 24.16 -0.41
N GLY A 70 8.25 25.12 -1.02
CA GLY A 70 6.89 24.93 -1.55
C GLY A 70 6.83 23.83 -2.60
N LEU A 71 7.69 23.89 -3.61
CA LEU A 71 7.75 22.90 -4.70
C LEU A 71 8.08 21.49 -4.19
N ILE A 72 9.14 21.38 -3.39
CA ILE A 72 9.57 20.10 -2.79
C ILE A 72 8.45 19.55 -1.91
N GLY A 73 7.86 20.38 -1.05
CA GLY A 73 6.76 19.98 -0.19
C GLY A 73 5.56 19.48 -0.98
N THR A 74 5.10 20.24 -1.98
CA THR A 74 3.97 19.83 -2.84
C THR A 74 4.26 18.53 -3.58
N LEU A 75 5.42 18.36 -4.20
CA LEU A 75 5.76 17.13 -4.93
C LEU A 75 5.87 15.93 -3.99
N SER A 76 6.57 16.07 -2.86
CA SER A 76 6.66 14.99 -1.86
C SER A 76 5.30 14.60 -1.30
N MET A 77 4.40 15.56 -1.14
CA MET A 77 3.06 15.34 -0.63
C MET A 77 2.17 14.63 -1.66
N GLN A 78 2.25 15.03 -2.92
CA GLN A 78 1.51 14.44 -4.02
C GLN A 78 1.96 13.00 -4.30
N SER A 79 3.27 12.74 -4.34
CA SER A 79 3.80 11.38 -4.51
C SER A 79 3.35 10.43 -3.40
N ARG A 80 3.17 10.93 -2.17
CA ARG A 80 2.63 10.13 -1.06
C ARG A 80 1.15 9.83 -1.25
N ASP A 81 0.35 10.82 -1.63
CA ASP A 81 -1.08 10.63 -1.86
C ASP A 81 -1.32 9.63 -3.00
N ASP A 82 -0.59 9.76 -4.11
CA ASP A 82 -0.61 8.81 -5.23
C ASP A 82 -0.20 7.40 -4.79
N GLY A 83 0.82 7.28 -3.93
CA GLY A 83 1.27 6.01 -3.36
C GLY A 83 0.22 5.35 -2.46
N VAL A 84 -0.41 6.11 -1.56
CA VAL A 84 -1.49 5.60 -0.69
C VAL A 84 -2.69 5.15 -1.52
N ASN A 85 -3.08 5.93 -2.53
CA ASN A 85 -4.19 5.56 -3.43
C ASN A 85 -3.88 4.28 -4.23
N ALA A 86 -2.64 4.13 -4.69
CA ALA A 86 -2.21 2.90 -5.37
C ALA A 86 -2.31 1.66 -4.45
N LEU A 87 -1.98 1.80 -3.16
CA LEU A 87 -2.12 0.72 -2.18
C LEU A 87 -3.58 0.27 -2.04
N LEU A 88 -4.52 1.22 -1.91
CA LEU A 88 -5.95 0.96 -1.74
C LEU A 88 -6.62 0.43 -3.01
N GLU A 89 -6.32 1.03 -4.16
CA GLU A 89 -7.04 0.73 -5.41
C GLU A 89 -6.51 -0.51 -6.12
N HIS A 90 -5.22 -0.84 -5.95
CA HIS A 90 -4.57 -1.90 -6.72
C HIS A 90 -3.96 -2.99 -5.83
N ARG A 91 -3.18 -2.64 -4.79
CA ARG A 91 -2.35 -3.63 -4.08
C ARG A 91 -3.12 -4.51 -3.10
N GLU A 92 -3.93 -3.92 -2.24
CA GLU A 92 -4.76 -4.68 -1.31
C GLU A 92 -5.71 -5.66 -2.05
N PRO A 93 -6.44 -5.24 -3.11
CA PRO A 93 -7.29 -6.14 -3.88
C PRO A 93 -6.57 -7.34 -4.51
N LEU A 94 -5.26 -7.26 -4.76
CA LEU A 94 -4.47 -8.37 -5.31
C LEU A 94 -4.12 -9.40 -4.25
N ALA A 95 -3.72 -8.96 -3.05
CA ALA A 95 -3.52 -9.86 -1.92
C ALA A 95 -4.85 -10.57 -1.56
N VAL A 96 -5.98 -9.86 -1.61
CA VAL A 96 -7.31 -10.45 -1.45
C VAL A 96 -7.60 -11.48 -2.54
N ALA A 97 -7.34 -11.16 -3.82
CA ALA A 97 -7.58 -12.08 -4.92
C ALA A 97 -6.74 -13.36 -4.81
N ALA A 98 -5.46 -13.26 -4.46
CA ALA A 98 -4.59 -14.43 -4.26
C ALA A 98 -5.11 -15.35 -3.14
N GLN A 99 -5.52 -14.76 -2.01
CA GLN A 99 -6.11 -15.51 -0.90
C GLN A 99 -7.47 -16.14 -1.27
N GLU A 100 -8.28 -15.47 -2.09
CA GLU A 100 -9.55 -16.00 -2.57
C GLU A 100 -9.35 -17.21 -3.49
N VAL A 101 -8.27 -17.26 -4.28
CA VAL A 101 -7.91 -18.48 -5.05
C VAL A 101 -7.71 -19.66 -4.11
N TYR A 102 -6.88 -19.51 -3.07
CA TYR A 102 -6.63 -20.57 -2.09
C TYR A 102 -7.92 -21.04 -1.42
N ARG A 103 -8.72 -20.09 -0.92
CA ARG A 103 -9.98 -20.36 -0.23
C ARG A 103 -10.95 -21.12 -1.13
N ALA A 104 -11.21 -20.60 -2.33
CA ALA A 104 -12.19 -21.18 -3.24
C ALA A 104 -11.78 -22.58 -3.71
N LEU A 105 -10.48 -22.82 -3.92
CA LEU A 105 -9.96 -24.15 -4.23
C LEU A 105 -10.12 -25.13 -3.06
N SER A 106 -9.90 -24.67 -1.83
CA SER A 106 -10.06 -25.49 -0.63
C SER A 106 -11.53 -25.85 -0.38
N ASP A 107 -12.46 -24.90 -0.57
CA ASP A 107 -13.90 -25.15 -0.44
C ASP A 107 -14.43 -26.08 -1.55
N ALA A 108 -13.91 -25.93 -2.77
CA ALA A 108 -14.23 -26.83 -3.88
C ALA A 108 -13.80 -28.27 -3.56
N GLU A 109 -12.64 -28.48 -2.94
CA GLU A 109 -12.16 -29.80 -2.54
C GLU A 109 -13.01 -30.44 -1.45
N ALA A 110 -13.29 -29.68 -0.38
CA ALA A 110 -14.16 -30.13 0.70
C ALA A 110 -15.54 -30.51 0.16
N THR A 111 -16.10 -29.69 -0.73
CA THR A 111 -17.39 -29.96 -1.38
C THR A 111 -17.32 -31.21 -2.26
N ALA A 112 -16.25 -31.40 -3.02
CA ALA A 112 -16.07 -32.58 -3.87
C ALA A 112 -15.92 -33.86 -3.05
N ALA A 113 -15.17 -33.83 -1.95
CA ALA A 113 -14.99 -34.96 -1.05
C ALA A 113 -16.30 -35.33 -0.32
N THR A 114 -17.04 -34.34 0.20
CA THR A 114 -18.37 -34.56 0.82
C THR A 114 -19.36 -35.15 -0.18
N ALA A 115 -19.39 -34.63 -1.40
CA ALA A 115 -20.23 -35.17 -2.47
C ALA A 115 -19.90 -36.65 -2.77
N PHE A 116 -18.62 -37.02 -2.69
CA PHE A 116 -18.15 -38.39 -2.91
C PHE A 116 -18.47 -39.34 -1.75
N LEU A 117 -18.48 -38.83 -0.52
CA LEU A 117 -18.86 -39.60 0.69
C LEU A 117 -20.38 -39.77 0.82
N THR A 118 -21.17 -38.92 0.17
CA THR A 118 -22.64 -38.98 0.22
C THR A 118 -23.16 -40.20 -0.56
N PRO A 119 -23.92 -41.13 0.06
CA PRO A 119 -24.47 -42.26 -0.65
C PRO A 119 -25.50 -41.85 -1.71
N GLY A 120 -25.37 -42.38 -2.94
CA GLY A 120 -26.38 -42.21 -4.00
C GLY A 120 -26.05 -41.10 -4.98
N SER A 121 -27.07 -40.37 -5.46
CA SER A 121 -26.88 -39.28 -6.42
C SER A 121 -26.40 -38.01 -5.73
N GLU A 122 -25.34 -37.40 -6.27
CA GLU A 122 -24.80 -36.11 -5.81
C GLU A 122 -25.91 -35.05 -5.61
N PRO A 123 -26.09 -34.54 -4.38
CA PRO A 123 -27.03 -33.46 -4.08
C PRO A 123 -26.80 -32.22 -4.95
N GLU A 124 -27.89 -31.58 -5.39
CA GLU A 124 -27.83 -30.39 -6.25
C GLU A 124 -27.07 -29.23 -5.59
N ALA A 125 -27.30 -29.00 -4.30
CA ALA A 125 -26.62 -27.95 -3.54
C ALA A 125 -25.09 -28.10 -3.54
N LEU A 126 -24.55 -29.32 -3.37
CA LEU A 126 -23.11 -29.57 -3.39
C LEU A 126 -22.52 -29.36 -4.80
N ARG A 127 -23.28 -29.72 -5.84
CA ARG A 127 -22.87 -29.51 -7.23
C ARG A 127 -22.78 -28.03 -7.58
N GLU A 128 -23.77 -27.24 -7.16
CA GLU A 128 -23.80 -25.79 -7.36
C GLU A 128 -22.69 -25.09 -6.59
N ARG A 129 -22.47 -25.47 -5.32
CA ARG A 129 -21.37 -24.95 -4.50
C ARG A 129 -20.01 -25.19 -5.14
N TYR A 130 -19.72 -26.43 -5.53
CA TYR A 130 -18.47 -26.76 -6.25
C TYR A 130 -18.27 -25.90 -7.50
N ALA A 131 -19.30 -25.78 -8.34
CA ALA A 131 -19.22 -24.98 -9.56
C ALA A 131 -18.99 -23.48 -9.27
N ALA A 132 -19.65 -22.95 -8.24
CA ALA A 132 -19.47 -21.58 -7.80
C ALA A 132 -18.04 -21.32 -7.30
N ASP A 133 -17.46 -22.26 -6.54
CA ASP A 133 -16.12 -22.09 -5.99
C ASP A 133 -15.03 -22.20 -7.07
N ILE A 134 -15.18 -23.11 -8.04
CA ILE A 134 -14.31 -23.13 -9.23
C ILE A 134 -14.40 -21.82 -10.02
N ALA A 135 -15.61 -21.26 -10.17
CA ALA A 135 -15.80 -19.98 -10.84
C ALA A 135 -15.17 -18.81 -10.07
N LYS A 136 -15.30 -18.77 -8.74
CA LYS A 136 -14.64 -17.79 -7.87
C LYS A 136 -13.11 -17.90 -7.98
N ALA A 137 -12.55 -19.10 -7.90
CA ALA A 137 -11.12 -19.34 -8.05
C ALA A 137 -10.60 -18.83 -9.40
N GLY A 138 -11.32 -19.13 -10.50
CA GLY A 138 -10.97 -18.64 -11.83
C GLY A 138 -11.03 -17.11 -11.97
N ALA A 139 -12.06 -16.47 -11.40
CA ALA A 139 -12.19 -15.02 -11.40
C ALA A 139 -11.10 -14.33 -10.57
N ALA A 140 -10.81 -14.88 -9.39
CA ALA A 140 -9.75 -14.40 -8.50
C ALA A 140 -8.37 -14.56 -9.14
N LEU A 141 -8.10 -15.69 -9.80
CA LEU A 141 -6.86 -15.91 -10.56
C LEU A 141 -6.73 -14.93 -11.72
N ALA A 142 -7.81 -14.66 -12.47
CA ALA A 142 -7.79 -13.68 -13.56
C ALA A 142 -7.50 -12.26 -13.04
N LYS A 143 -8.05 -11.89 -11.88
CA LYS A 143 -7.76 -10.62 -11.21
C LYS A 143 -6.31 -10.54 -10.73
N ALA A 144 -5.79 -11.60 -10.12
CA ALA A 144 -4.38 -11.65 -9.73
C ALA A 144 -3.45 -11.54 -10.96
N ALA A 145 -3.85 -12.12 -12.09
CA ALA A 145 -3.07 -12.10 -13.33
C ALA A 145 -3.05 -10.74 -14.03
N SER A 146 -4.09 -9.92 -13.93
CA SER A 146 -4.15 -8.63 -14.64
C SER A 146 -3.08 -7.65 -14.19
N ASP A 147 -2.72 -7.67 -12.90
CA ASP A 147 -1.84 -6.66 -12.31
C ASP A 147 -0.47 -7.23 -11.86
N SER A 148 -0.25 -8.54 -12.06
CA SER A 148 1.05 -9.19 -11.84
C SER A 148 2.03 -9.01 -13.02
N ALA A 149 1.65 -8.23 -14.04
CA ALA A 149 2.48 -7.97 -15.21
C ALA A 149 3.78 -7.24 -14.81
N GLY A 150 4.90 -7.97 -14.82
CA GLY A 150 6.22 -7.46 -14.45
C GLY A 150 6.82 -8.09 -13.19
N ILE A 151 6.15 -9.08 -12.61
CA ILE A 151 6.62 -9.84 -11.44
C ILE A 151 6.89 -11.29 -11.86
N PRO A 152 8.15 -11.67 -12.14
CA PRO A 152 8.48 -13.01 -12.60
C PRO A 152 7.99 -14.11 -11.65
N GLU A 153 8.13 -13.89 -10.34
CA GLU A 153 7.77 -14.85 -9.30
C GLU A 153 6.26 -15.11 -9.24
N ALA A 154 5.45 -14.04 -9.31
CA ALA A 154 3.99 -14.16 -9.32
C ALA A 154 3.49 -14.76 -10.64
N ALA A 155 4.12 -14.40 -11.76
CA ALA A 155 3.79 -14.95 -13.08
C ALA A 155 4.01 -16.47 -13.13
N GLU A 156 5.04 -16.99 -12.47
CA GLU A 156 5.28 -18.43 -12.34
C GLU A 156 4.13 -19.13 -11.60
N GLN A 157 3.70 -18.59 -10.46
CA GLN A 157 2.59 -19.18 -9.69
C GLN A 157 1.26 -19.12 -10.45
N ILE A 158 0.98 -17.99 -11.12
CA ILE A 158 -0.20 -17.84 -11.98
C ILE A 158 -0.19 -18.86 -13.13
N ASP A 159 0.97 -19.12 -13.73
CA ASP A 159 1.12 -20.09 -14.82
C ASP A 159 0.94 -21.54 -14.32
N ILE A 160 1.38 -21.87 -13.11
CA ILE A 160 1.08 -23.16 -12.45
C ILE A 160 -0.43 -23.30 -12.25
N LEU A 161 -1.07 -22.32 -11.60
CA LEU A 161 -2.50 -22.33 -11.29
C LEU A 161 -3.34 -22.44 -12.57
N SER A 162 -3.02 -21.64 -13.60
CA SER A 162 -3.75 -21.61 -14.86
C SER A 162 -3.68 -22.92 -15.64
N ARG A 163 -2.54 -23.63 -15.56
CA ARG A 163 -2.36 -24.93 -16.25
C ARG A 163 -2.98 -26.09 -15.48
N GLN A 164 -2.91 -26.08 -14.16
CA GLN A 164 -3.29 -27.22 -13.33
C GLN A 164 -4.76 -27.20 -12.91
N LEU A 165 -5.41 -26.02 -12.83
CA LEU A 165 -6.83 -25.94 -12.46
C LEU A 165 -7.76 -26.71 -13.43
N PRO A 166 -7.57 -26.65 -14.77
CA PRO A 166 -8.34 -27.50 -15.69
C PRO A 166 -8.07 -29.00 -15.50
N VAL A 167 -6.85 -29.40 -15.13
CA VAL A 167 -6.50 -30.80 -14.87
C VAL A 167 -7.21 -31.30 -13.62
N TYR A 168 -7.17 -30.52 -12.54
CA TYR A 168 -7.90 -30.79 -11.29
C TYR A 168 -9.40 -30.99 -11.53
N THR A 169 -10.06 -30.03 -12.18
CA THR A 169 -11.50 -30.13 -12.46
C THR A 169 -11.84 -31.32 -13.37
N GLY A 170 -10.95 -31.68 -14.30
CA GLY A 170 -11.07 -32.88 -15.13
C GLY A 170 -10.97 -34.20 -14.33
N LEU A 171 -10.06 -34.27 -13.36
CA LEU A 171 -9.92 -35.43 -12.46
C LEU A 171 -11.17 -35.58 -11.58
N ILE A 172 -11.67 -34.49 -11.00
CA ILE A 172 -12.92 -34.51 -10.21
C ILE A 172 -14.11 -34.96 -11.06
N ALA A 173 -14.24 -34.45 -12.29
CA ALA A 173 -15.29 -34.88 -13.21
C ALA A 173 -15.20 -36.38 -13.53
N THR A 174 -13.98 -36.90 -13.72
CA THR A 174 -13.73 -38.32 -13.97
C THR A 174 -14.05 -39.17 -12.74
N ALA A 175 -13.69 -38.71 -11.54
CA ALA A 175 -14.03 -39.35 -10.28
C ALA A 175 -15.55 -39.48 -10.12
N LYS A 176 -16.29 -38.38 -10.28
CA LYS A 176 -17.76 -38.35 -10.20
C LYS A 176 -18.43 -39.24 -11.25
N ALA A 177 -17.90 -39.28 -12.48
CA ALA A 177 -18.46 -40.12 -13.54
C ALA A 177 -18.31 -41.63 -13.25
N ASN A 178 -17.20 -42.03 -12.62
CA ASN A 178 -16.97 -43.42 -12.22
C ASN A 178 -17.76 -43.80 -10.96
N ASP A 179 -17.86 -42.87 -10.00
CA ASP A 179 -18.64 -43.06 -8.77
C ASP A 179 -20.13 -43.30 -9.08
N ARG A 180 -20.72 -42.53 -10.00
CA ARG A 180 -22.10 -42.75 -10.47
C ARG A 180 -22.34 -44.12 -11.12
N GLN A 181 -21.29 -44.76 -11.61
CA GLN A 181 -21.36 -46.11 -12.19
C GLN A 181 -21.03 -47.22 -11.17
N GLY A 182 -20.71 -46.84 -9.93
CA GLY A 182 -20.31 -47.75 -8.86
C GLY A 182 -18.90 -48.33 -9.03
N TYR A 183 -18.06 -47.69 -9.86
CA TYR A 183 -16.69 -48.17 -10.10
C TYR A 183 -15.73 -47.69 -9.01
N PRO A 184 -14.98 -48.61 -8.34
CA PRO A 184 -14.03 -48.25 -7.28
C PRO A 184 -12.92 -47.29 -7.73
N VAL A 185 -12.64 -47.21 -9.05
CA VAL A 185 -11.64 -46.30 -9.63
C VAL A 185 -11.99 -44.83 -9.42
N GLY A 186 -13.26 -44.49 -9.17
CA GLY A 186 -13.66 -43.12 -8.85
C GLY A 186 -12.90 -42.54 -7.65
N ALA A 187 -12.67 -43.36 -6.61
CA ALA A 187 -11.93 -42.96 -5.43
C ALA A 187 -10.44 -42.76 -5.71
N ALA A 188 -9.88 -43.46 -6.70
CA ALA A 188 -8.50 -43.26 -7.12
C ALA A 188 -8.32 -41.91 -7.83
N TYR A 189 -9.24 -41.55 -8.74
CA TYR A 189 -9.24 -40.23 -9.40
C TYR A 189 -9.48 -39.08 -8.43
N LEU A 190 -10.34 -39.27 -7.41
CA LEU A 190 -10.52 -38.27 -6.37
C LEU A 190 -9.21 -38.02 -5.62
N ARG A 191 -8.54 -39.08 -5.14
CA ARG A 191 -7.24 -38.94 -4.47
C ARG A 191 -6.17 -38.30 -5.35
N GLU A 192 -6.13 -38.62 -6.64
CA GLU A 192 -5.21 -37.97 -7.59
C GLU A 192 -5.52 -36.47 -7.75
N ALA A 193 -6.81 -36.09 -7.79
CA ALA A 193 -7.22 -34.69 -7.79
C ALA A 193 -6.82 -33.97 -6.49
N SER A 194 -7.08 -34.58 -5.33
CA SER A 194 -6.70 -34.06 -4.02
C SER A 194 -5.19 -33.89 -3.89
N GLU A 195 -4.42 -34.83 -4.45
CA GLU A 195 -2.96 -34.76 -4.47
C GLU A 195 -2.46 -33.62 -5.36
N LEU A 196 -3.00 -33.47 -6.57
CA LEU A 196 -2.66 -32.34 -7.43
C LEU A 196 -3.00 -31.00 -6.77
N LEU A 197 -4.15 -30.93 -6.09
CA LEU A 197 -4.58 -29.74 -5.40
C LEU A 197 -3.62 -29.36 -4.27
N ARG A 198 -3.29 -30.31 -3.40
CA ARG A 198 -2.46 -30.05 -2.20
C ARG A 198 -0.98 -29.93 -2.50
N SER A 199 -0.44 -30.69 -3.44
CA SER A 199 0.99 -30.66 -3.77
C SER A 199 1.37 -29.52 -4.71
N THR A 200 0.41 -29.00 -5.49
CA THR A 200 0.70 -28.06 -6.58
C THR A 200 -0.15 -26.81 -6.54
N LEU A 201 -1.48 -26.91 -6.50
CA LEU A 201 -2.35 -25.74 -6.62
C LEU A 201 -2.39 -24.89 -5.34
N LEU A 202 -2.59 -25.48 -4.17
CA LEU A 202 -2.64 -24.76 -2.90
C LEU A 202 -1.29 -24.10 -2.55
N PRO A 203 -0.13 -24.78 -2.69
CA PRO A 203 1.17 -24.14 -2.50
C PRO A 203 1.43 -22.99 -3.48
N ALA A 204 1.01 -23.13 -4.74
CA ALA A 204 1.14 -22.04 -5.71
C ALA A 204 0.23 -20.85 -5.36
N ALA A 205 -0.98 -21.09 -4.85
CA ALA A 205 -1.87 -20.04 -4.39
C ALA A 205 -1.35 -19.36 -3.11
N GLU A 206 -0.76 -20.11 -2.20
CA GLU A 206 -0.12 -19.60 -0.98
C GLU A 206 1.12 -18.76 -1.32
N GLU A 207 2.01 -19.23 -2.18
CA GLU A 207 3.18 -18.44 -2.61
C GLU A 207 2.75 -17.17 -3.35
N LEU A 208 1.71 -17.25 -4.20
CA LEU A 208 1.15 -16.07 -4.85
C LEU A 208 0.61 -15.07 -3.83
N TYR A 209 -0.02 -15.54 -2.75
CA TYR A 209 -0.45 -14.70 -1.64
C TYR A 209 0.76 -14.07 -0.92
N ASP A 210 1.78 -14.85 -0.56
CA ASP A 210 2.97 -14.40 0.16
C ASP A 210 3.79 -13.37 -0.65
N ILE A 211 3.86 -13.52 -1.97
CA ILE A 211 4.48 -12.52 -2.86
C ILE A 211 3.72 -11.19 -2.80
N ASN A 212 2.39 -11.24 -2.86
CA ASN A 212 1.55 -10.04 -2.84
C ASN A 212 1.51 -9.39 -1.45
N ALA A 213 1.46 -10.18 -0.38
CA ALA A 213 1.48 -9.71 1.00
C ALA A 213 2.81 -9.00 1.33
N ARG A 214 3.96 -9.58 0.95
CA ARG A 214 5.27 -8.94 1.13
C ARG A 214 5.36 -7.62 0.38
N ARG A 215 4.91 -7.57 -0.87
CA ARG A 215 4.92 -6.34 -1.68
C ARG A 215 4.01 -5.26 -1.14
N LEU A 216 2.83 -5.64 -0.65
CA LEU A 216 1.93 -4.73 0.06
C LEU A 216 2.64 -4.11 1.28
N GLY A 217 3.35 -4.93 2.06
CA GLY A 217 4.17 -4.45 3.17
C GLY A 217 5.30 -3.52 2.72
N GLU A 218 6.10 -3.89 1.73
CA GLU A 218 7.21 -3.08 1.21
C GLU A 218 6.77 -1.72 0.66
N GLU A 219 5.66 -1.68 -0.10
CA GLU A 219 5.12 -0.41 -0.61
C GLU A 219 4.48 0.43 0.48
N GLN A 220 3.86 -0.21 1.49
CA GLN A 220 3.40 0.48 2.69
C GLN A 220 4.58 1.14 3.44
N ASP A 221 5.73 0.47 3.56
CA ASP A 221 6.94 1.02 4.21
C ASP A 221 7.45 2.28 3.50
N ASP A 222 7.51 2.23 2.16
CA ASP A 222 8.01 3.34 1.35
C ASP A 222 7.09 4.57 1.45
N VAL A 223 5.77 4.35 1.44
CA VAL A 223 4.76 5.42 1.52
C VAL A 223 4.66 6.01 2.95
N THR A 224 4.80 5.18 3.98
CA THR A 224 4.62 5.59 5.39
C THR A 224 5.88 6.11 6.08
N GLY A 225 7.07 5.94 5.48
CA GLY A 225 8.35 6.38 6.06
C GLY A 225 8.43 7.88 6.43
N PHE A 226 9.36 8.27 7.30
CA PHE A 226 9.52 9.69 7.70
C PHE A 226 10.08 10.56 6.55
N PRO A 227 9.46 11.71 6.18
CA PRO A 227 9.90 12.53 5.06
C PRO A 227 11.12 13.40 5.41
N TRP A 228 12.28 12.77 5.54
CA TRP A 228 13.54 13.43 5.91
C TRP A 228 13.87 14.65 5.04
N LEU A 229 13.63 14.55 3.73
CA LEU A 229 13.94 15.63 2.79
C LEU A 229 13.08 16.87 3.06
N VAL A 230 11.77 16.70 3.30
CA VAL A 230 10.86 17.81 3.66
C VAL A 230 11.26 18.41 5.01
N ALA A 231 11.57 17.56 6.00
CA ALA A 231 12.02 18.01 7.32
C ALA A 231 13.29 18.86 7.25
N VAL A 232 14.31 18.42 6.50
CA VAL A 232 15.57 19.15 6.32
C VAL A 232 15.35 20.50 5.64
N VAL A 233 14.54 20.55 4.58
CA VAL A 233 14.26 21.78 3.84
C VAL A 233 13.44 22.77 4.67
N LEU A 234 12.50 22.30 5.49
CA LEU A 234 11.76 23.14 6.43
C LEU A 234 12.67 23.73 7.52
N VAL A 235 13.54 22.90 8.13
CA VAL A 235 14.49 23.36 9.14
C VAL A 235 15.43 24.42 8.55
N ALA A 236 15.89 24.23 7.31
CA ALA A 236 16.71 25.20 6.60
C ALA A 236 15.95 26.54 6.38
N LEU A 237 14.68 26.49 5.98
CA LEU A 237 13.84 27.68 5.78
C LEU A 237 13.62 28.46 7.08
N ILE A 238 13.32 27.76 8.18
CA ILE A 238 13.17 28.36 9.52
C ILE A 238 14.47 29.03 9.95
N GLY A 239 15.61 28.35 9.78
CA GLY A 239 16.94 28.88 10.08
C GLY A 239 17.26 30.15 9.27
N ALA A 240 16.94 30.15 7.97
CA ALA A 240 17.15 31.30 7.09
C ALA A 240 16.28 32.51 7.49
N LEU A 241 15.00 32.28 7.84
CA LEU A 241 14.10 33.31 8.35
C LEU A 241 14.60 33.90 9.68
N GLY A 242 15.00 33.05 10.62
CA GLY A 242 15.56 33.47 11.90
C GLY A 242 16.84 34.29 11.72
N TYR A 243 17.74 33.84 10.85
CA TYR A 243 18.95 34.59 10.49
C TYR A 243 18.63 35.96 9.90
N ALA A 244 17.71 36.02 8.93
CA ALA A 244 17.29 37.28 8.31
C ALA A 244 16.72 38.26 9.34
N GLN A 245 15.83 37.81 10.23
CA GLN A 245 15.24 38.64 11.29
C GLN A 245 16.29 39.15 12.28
N VAL A 246 17.21 38.30 12.76
CA VAL A 246 18.28 38.70 13.68
C VAL A 246 19.25 39.68 13.02
N TYR A 247 19.60 39.43 11.75
CA TYR A 247 20.48 40.31 10.98
C TYR A 247 19.86 41.70 10.78
N LEU A 248 18.57 41.77 10.41
CA LEU A 248 17.85 43.05 10.30
C LEU A 248 17.76 43.75 11.65
N LYS A 249 17.37 43.05 12.72
CA LYS A 249 17.23 43.61 14.07
C LYS A 249 18.54 44.25 14.56
N ARG A 250 19.67 43.54 14.43
CA ARG A 250 20.99 44.02 14.86
C ARG A 250 21.47 45.23 14.06
N LYS A 251 21.08 45.36 12.80
CA LYS A 251 21.59 46.42 11.91
C LYS A 251 20.71 47.66 11.83
N THR A 252 19.41 47.55 12.12
CA THR A 252 18.45 48.65 11.98
C THR A 252 17.76 49.08 13.29
N ASN A 253 17.97 48.39 14.42
CA ASN A 253 17.38 48.71 15.73
C ASN A 253 15.83 48.87 15.76
N ARG A 254 15.11 48.49 14.70
CA ARG A 254 13.63 48.47 14.64
C ARG A 254 13.12 47.04 14.63
N VAL A 255 12.07 46.79 15.42
CA VAL A 255 11.68 45.44 15.85
C VAL A 255 10.61 44.79 14.96
N PHE A 256 9.82 45.56 14.20
CA PHE A 256 8.69 45.03 13.42
C PHE A 256 8.80 45.36 11.92
N ASN A 257 8.84 44.31 11.09
CA ASN A 257 8.66 44.38 9.64
C ASN A 257 7.44 43.51 9.29
N ILE A 258 6.37 44.15 8.84
CA ILE A 258 5.07 43.52 8.61
C ILE A 258 5.18 42.41 7.54
N GLY A 259 5.96 42.63 6.47
CA GLY A 259 6.15 41.63 5.42
C GLY A 259 6.90 40.37 5.89
N LEU A 260 7.94 40.54 6.71
CA LEU A 260 8.63 39.41 7.35
C LEU A 260 7.75 38.69 8.36
N LEU A 261 6.85 39.40 9.05
CA LEU A 261 5.90 38.80 9.99
C LEU A 261 4.87 37.94 9.25
N VAL A 262 4.33 38.41 8.12
CA VAL A 262 3.45 37.62 7.23
C VAL A 262 4.18 36.37 6.73
N SER A 263 5.43 36.50 6.28
CA SER A 263 6.22 35.35 5.84
C SER A 263 6.46 34.33 6.95
N SER A 264 6.81 34.79 8.16
CA SER A 264 7.01 33.90 9.30
C SER A 264 5.71 33.27 9.80
N ALA A 265 4.58 33.98 9.74
CA ALA A 265 3.28 33.41 10.09
C ALA A 265 2.86 32.33 9.09
N ALA A 266 3.05 32.56 7.78
CA ALA A 266 2.76 31.58 6.74
C ALA A 266 3.62 30.32 6.86
N VAL A 267 4.94 30.47 7.09
CA VAL A 267 5.84 29.33 7.31
C VAL A 267 5.53 28.63 8.63
N GLY A 268 5.23 29.37 9.70
CA GLY A 268 4.84 28.79 10.99
C GLY A 268 3.54 27.97 10.90
N LEU A 269 2.54 28.46 10.17
CA LEU A 269 1.31 27.72 9.89
C LEU A 269 1.59 26.45 9.09
N LEU A 270 2.44 26.53 8.07
CA LEU A 270 2.83 25.39 7.24
C LEU A 270 3.57 24.32 8.06
N VAL A 271 4.49 24.73 8.95
CA VAL A 271 5.19 23.83 9.89
C VAL A 271 4.21 23.18 10.86
N LEU A 272 3.31 23.96 11.46
CA LEU A 272 2.31 23.44 12.39
C LEU A 272 1.38 22.44 11.70
N TRP A 273 0.88 22.77 10.51
CA TRP A 273 0.02 21.89 9.73
C TRP A 273 0.77 20.61 9.35
N THR A 274 2.01 20.70 8.87
CA THR A 274 2.83 19.53 8.55
C THR A 274 3.07 18.67 9.79
N ALA A 275 3.35 19.28 10.95
CA ALA A 275 3.53 18.54 12.19
C ALA A 275 2.25 17.80 12.61
N VAL A 276 1.08 18.45 12.54
CA VAL A 276 -0.21 17.81 12.83
C VAL A 276 -0.46 16.66 11.85
N ALA A 277 -0.24 16.86 10.56
CA ALA A 277 -0.43 15.82 9.55
C ALA A 277 0.52 14.64 9.73
N LEU A 278 1.79 14.88 10.11
CA LEU A 278 2.74 13.81 10.42
C LEU A 278 2.38 13.05 11.70
N ILE A 279 1.81 13.73 12.71
CA ILE A 279 1.31 13.07 13.92
C ILE A 279 0.09 12.22 13.58
N VAL A 280 -0.87 12.75 12.84
CA VAL A 280 -2.05 12.03 12.35
C VAL A 280 -1.62 10.82 11.51
N GLN A 281 -0.73 11.03 10.55
CA GLN A 281 -0.16 9.95 9.74
C GLN A 281 0.55 8.92 10.60
N GLY A 282 1.34 9.32 11.61
CA GLY A 282 2.03 8.40 12.51
C GLY A 282 1.09 7.57 13.38
N VAL A 283 -0.01 8.17 13.86
CA VAL A 283 -1.02 7.46 14.65
C VAL A 283 -1.78 6.45 13.79
N TYR A 284 -2.28 6.86 12.62
CA TYR A 284 -3.09 6.00 11.75
C TYR A 284 -2.27 4.99 10.93
N ALA A 285 -1.03 5.33 10.54
CA ALA A 285 -0.14 4.40 9.85
C ALA A 285 0.52 3.40 10.82
N GLY A 286 0.80 3.82 12.06
CA GLY A 286 1.27 2.93 13.12
C GLY A 286 0.22 1.88 13.48
N SER A 287 -1.02 2.29 13.72
CA SER A 287 -2.14 1.36 13.95
C SER A 287 -2.46 0.54 12.69
N GLY A 288 -2.45 1.14 11.50
CA GLY A 288 -2.70 0.41 10.24
C GLY A 288 -1.68 -0.69 9.94
N ARG A 289 -0.42 -0.53 10.38
CA ARG A 289 0.66 -1.52 10.21
C ARG A 289 0.56 -2.65 11.22
N ASP A 290 0.57 -2.34 12.51
CA ASP A 290 0.64 -3.35 13.57
C ASP A 290 -0.73 -4.06 13.75
N ASP A 291 -1.85 -3.36 13.47
CA ASP A 291 -3.21 -3.86 13.73
C ASP A 291 -3.94 -4.33 12.45
N GLY A 292 -3.60 -3.85 11.25
CA GLY A 292 -4.38 -4.11 10.03
C GLY A 292 -3.84 -5.23 9.14
N THR A 293 -2.76 -4.93 8.41
CA THR A 293 -2.16 -5.84 7.41
C THR A 293 -1.51 -7.06 8.04
N GLU A 294 -0.76 -6.88 9.13
CA GLU A 294 -0.13 -7.98 9.86
C GLU A 294 -1.15 -8.88 10.54
N GLN A 295 -2.24 -8.30 11.08
CA GLN A 295 -3.34 -9.09 11.64
C GLN A 295 -4.06 -9.89 10.55
N ALA A 296 -4.34 -9.27 9.41
CA ALA A 296 -4.96 -9.96 8.28
C ALA A 296 -4.08 -11.12 7.79
N ASP A 297 -2.75 -10.94 7.71
CA ASP A 297 -1.82 -12.03 7.34
C ASP A 297 -1.85 -13.18 8.34
N ARG A 298 -1.76 -12.90 9.64
CA ARG A 298 -1.86 -13.95 10.69
C ARG A 298 -3.16 -14.73 10.60
N LEU A 299 -4.30 -14.04 10.42
CA LEU A 299 -5.60 -14.69 10.30
C LEU A 299 -5.75 -15.48 9.01
N VAL A 300 -5.19 -15.00 7.89
CA VAL A 300 -5.15 -15.76 6.63
C VAL A 300 -4.33 -17.04 6.81
N ARG A 301 -3.15 -16.98 7.43
CA ARG A 301 -2.32 -18.16 7.71
C ARG A 301 -3.03 -19.14 8.65
N ALA A 302 -3.68 -18.64 9.70
CA ALA A 302 -4.48 -19.46 10.60
C ALA A 302 -5.59 -20.21 9.83
N ARG A 303 -6.28 -19.48 8.95
CA ARG A 303 -7.35 -20.05 8.11
C ARG A 303 -6.82 -21.05 7.08
N ILE A 304 -5.67 -20.81 6.47
CA ILE A 304 -4.99 -21.75 5.56
C ILE A 304 -4.72 -23.07 6.28
N ALA A 305 -4.13 -23.01 7.49
CA ALA A 305 -3.87 -24.20 8.31
C ALA A 305 -5.16 -24.92 8.70
N ALA A 306 -6.22 -24.19 9.09
CA ALA A 306 -7.53 -24.78 9.38
C ALA A 306 -8.13 -25.51 8.16
N LEU A 307 -8.04 -24.93 6.96
CA LEU A 307 -8.51 -25.55 5.71
C LEU A 307 -7.71 -26.82 5.37
N GLN A 308 -6.39 -26.82 5.59
CA GLN A 308 -5.54 -28.00 5.39
C GLN A 308 -5.92 -29.13 6.37
N ALA A 309 -6.08 -28.80 7.66
CA ALA A 309 -6.56 -29.75 8.65
C ALA A 309 -7.93 -30.36 8.26
N ARG A 310 -8.89 -29.55 7.80
CA ARG A 310 -10.20 -30.04 7.37
C ARG A 310 -10.12 -30.99 6.16
N ALA A 311 -9.23 -30.69 5.22
CA ALA A 311 -9.00 -31.56 4.07
C ALA A 311 -8.44 -32.93 4.52
N ASP A 312 -7.48 -32.92 5.44
CA ASP A 312 -6.87 -34.13 5.97
C ASP A 312 -7.85 -34.98 6.80
N GLU A 313 -8.67 -34.36 7.66
CA GLU A 313 -9.76 -35.04 8.38
C GLU A 313 -10.70 -35.78 7.40
N THR A 314 -11.10 -35.12 6.33
CA THR A 314 -12.03 -35.69 5.34
C THR A 314 -11.37 -36.85 4.57
N LEU A 315 -10.09 -36.71 4.20
CA LEU A 315 -9.36 -37.72 3.44
C LEU A 315 -8.96 -38.93 4.28
N ALA A 316 -8.76 -38.76 5.59
CA ALA A 316 -8.59 -39.88 6.52
C ALA A 316 -9.77 -40.86 6.42
N LEU A 317 -11.00 -40.34 6.31
CA LEU A 317 -12.21 -41.15 6.12
C LEU A 317 -12.29 -41.75 4.71
N VAL A 318 -11.94 -41.00 3.67
CA VAL A 318 -11.93 -41.52 2.28
C VAL A 318 -10.96 -42.71 2.13
N ALA A 319 -9.85 -42.71 2.88
CA ALA A 319 -8.79 -43.71 2.78
C ALA A 319 -9.12 -45.09 3.40
N ARG A 320 -10.26 -45.26 4.11
CA ARG A 320 -10.78 -46.54 4.65
C ARG A 320 -9.72 -47.48 5.23
N GLY A 321 -8.99 -47.01 6.25
CA GLY A 321 -7.93 -47.77 6.95
C GLY A 321 -6.51 -47.47 6.51
N GLY A 322 -6.31 -46.68 5.44
CA GLY A 322 -5.00 -46.13 5.02
C GLY A 322 -4.77 -44.67 5.43
N GLY A 323 -5.57 -44.11 6.35
CA GLY A 323 -5.63 -42.68 6.64
C GLY A 323 -4.59 -42.13 7.62
N GLY A 324 -3.63 -42.94 8.10
CA GLY A 324 -2.71 -42.52 9.17
C GLY A 324 -1.79 -41.34 8.82
N GLU A 325 -1.49 -41.13 7.54
CA GLU A 325 -0.75 -39.94 7.08
C GLU A 325 -1.62 -38.68 7.15
N TYR A 326 -2.89 -38.78 6.76
CA TYR A 326 -3.85 -37.68 6.89
C TYR A 326 -4.15 -37.35 8.35
N GLU A 327 -4.18 -38.34 9.24
CA GLU A 327 -4.33 -38.10 10.67
C GLU A 327 -3.17 -37.28 11.26
N GLN A 328 -1.94 -37.59 10.82
CA GLN A 328 -0.77 -36.80 11.21
C GLN A 328 -0.83 -35.38 10.64
N GLY A 329 -1.26 -35.25 9.38
CA GLY A 329 -1.50 -33.96 8.73
C GLY A 329 -2.52 -33.10 9.50
N PHE A 330 -3.68 -33.66 9.85
CA PHE A 330 -4.67 -33.00 10.71
C PHE A 330 -4.04 -32.52 12.01
N THR A 331 -3.34 -33.39 12.73
CA THR A 331 -2.74 -33.05 14.02
C THR A 331 -1.71 -31.91 13.92
N GLU A 332 -0.88 -31.93 12.88
CA GLU A 332 0.13 -30.91 12.63
C GLU A 332 -0.52 -29.56 12.29
N GLN A 333 -1.46 -29.56 11.35
CA GLN A 333 -2.14 -28.36 10.87
C GLN A 333 -3.05 -27.76 11.93
N PHE A 334 -3.78 -28.59 12.68
CA PHE A 334 -4.62 -28.14 13.79
C PHE A 334 -3.76 -27.51 14.90
N ARG A 335 -2.61 -28.11 15.23
CA ARG A 335 -1.69 -27.53 16.22
C ARG A 335 -1.11 -26.20 15.77
N GLN A 336 -0.77 -26.05 14.49
CA GLN A 336 -0.32 -24.78 13.93
C GLN A 336 -1.44 -23.73 13.98
N PHE A 337 -2.66 -24.12 13.62
CA PHE A 337 -3.84 -23.26 13.60
C PHE A 337 -4.24 -22.78 15.00
N ALA A 338 -4.56 -23.71 15.91
CA ALA A 338 -5.21 -23.43 17.18
C ALA A 338 -4.51 -24.08 18.39
N GLY A 339 -3.30 -24.62 18.23
CA GLY A 339 -2.60 -25.30 19.33
C GLY A 339 -3.20 -26.67 19.69
N PRO A 340 -2.68 -27.33 20.73
CA PRO A 340 -3.10 -28.69 21.10
C PRO A 340 -4.50 -28.77 21.73
N ASP A 341 -5.04 -27.64 22.19
CA ASP A 341 -6.32 -27.55 22.92
C ASP A 341 -7.35 -26.65 22.24
N GLY A 342 -7.09 -26.22 20.99
CA GLY A 342 -7.97 -25.33 20.23
C GLY A 342 -7.94 -23.85 20.66
N ARG A 343 -7.02 -23.46 21.57
CA ARG A 343 -6.97 -22.09 22.15
C ARG A 343 -5.65 -21.34 21.93
N GLY A 344 -4.71 -21.93 21.22
CA GLY A 344 -3.37 -21.40 20.94
C GLY A 344 -3.09 -21.25 19.44
N GLY A 345 -1.85 -21.54 19.04
CA GLY A 345 -1.42 -21.46 17.64
C GLY A 345 -1.54 -20.06 17.04
N LEU A 346 -1.64 -20.00 15.72
CA LEU A 346 -1.83 -18.75 14.97
C LEU A 346 -3.12 -18.00 15.38
N LEU A 347 -4.18 -18.72 15.75
CA LEU A 347 -5.42 -18.12 16.25
C LEU A 347 -5.20 -17.39 17.58
N GLY A 348 -4.51 -18.03 18.53
CA GLY A 348 -4.16 -17.43 19.81
C GLY A 348 -3.21 -16.23 19.66
N GLU A 349 -2.24 -16.31 18.73
CA GLU A 349 -1.35 -15.19 18.39
C GLU A 349 -2.13 -14.01 17.82
N ALA A 350 -3.10 -14.24 16.94
CA ALA A 350 -3.95 -13.19 16.39
C ALA A 350 -4.76 -12.47 17.49
N ILE A 351 -5.33 -13.22 18.45
CA ILE A 351 -6.08 -12.66 19.58
C ILE A 351 -5.16 -11.85 20.51
N ALA A 352 -3.94 -12.32 20.75
CA ALA A 352 -3.00 -11.64 21.63
C ALA A 352 -2.57 -10.25 21.11
N HIS A 353 -2.54 -10.07 19.78
CA HIS A 353 -2.16 -8.81 19.14
C HIS A 353 -3.36 -7.89 18.89
N ALA A 354 -4.43 -8.41 18.30
CA ALA A 354 -5.62 -7.64 17.95
C ALA A 354 -6.49 -7.25 19.17
N GLY A 355 -6.38 -8.03 20.24
CA GLY A 355 -7.36 -8.04 21.32
C GLY A 355 -8.58 -8.93 20.99
N PRO A 356 -9.39 -9.27 22.01
CA PRO A 356 -10.55 -10.13 21.83
C PRO A 356 -11.65 -9.40 21.04
N SER A 357 -12.09 -10.01 19.93
CA SER A 357 -13.32 -9.66 19.23
C SER A 357 -14.39 -10.75 19.44
N GLU A 358 -15.65 -10.43 19.19
CA GLU A 358 -16.75 -11.42 19.23
C GLU A 358 -16.47 -12.58 18.27
N SER A 359 -16.04 -12.26 17.04
CA SER A 359 -15.72 -13.26 16.01
C SER A 359 -14.50 -14.12 16.37
N LEU A 360 -13.45 -13.55 16.95
CA LEU A 360 -12.27 -14.31 17.34
C LEU A 360 -12.54 -15.22 18.55
N ASN A 361 -13.36 -14.78 19.50
CA ASN A 361 -13.78 -15.63 20.60
C ASN A 361 -14.67 -16.78 20.09
N ALA A 362 -15.61 -16.50 19.19
CA ALA A 362 -16.42 -17.52 18.54
C ALA A 362 -15.57 -18.51 17.72
N ALA A 363 -14.54 -18.02 17.02
CA ALA A 363 -13.58 -18.87 16.32
C ALA A 363 -12.83 -19.81 17.26
N VAL A 364 -12.43 -19.35 18.45
CA VAL A 364 -11.81 -20.22 19.47
C VAL A 364 -12.80 -21.28 19.96
N ASP A 365 -14.04 -20.88 20.26
CA ASP A 365 -15.07 -21.82 20.71
C ASP A 365 -15.36 -22.90 19.64
N HIS A 366 -15.44 -22.50 18.37
CA HIS A 366 -15.60 -23.44 17.26
C HIS A 366 -14.35 -24.29 17.01
N ALA A 367 -13.14 -23.77 17.21
CA ALA A 367 -11.92 -24.58 17.11
C ALA A 367 -11.90 -25.69 18.17
N VAL A 368 -12.26 -25.39 19.42
CA VAL A 368 -12.38 -26.37 20.51
C VAL A 368 -13.45 -27.41 20.18
N ALA A 369 -14.65 -26.97 19.80
CA ALA A 369 -15.73 -27.88 19.44
C ALA A 369 -15.38 -28.76 18.23
N TRP A 370 -14.63 -28.25 17.26
CA TRP A 370 -14.19 -29.03 16.11
C TRP A 370 -13.18 -30.11 16.51
N LEU A 371 -12.26 -29.82 17.42
CA LEU A 371 -11.33 -30.82 17.95
C LEU A 371 -12.07 -31.95 18.67
N GLU A 372 -13.05 -31.61 19.52
CA GLU A 372 -13.88 -32.60 20.23
C GLU A 372 -14.69 -33.47 19.24
N ALA A 373 -15.29 -32.84 18.23
CA ALA A 373 -16.06 -33.55 17.20
C ALA A 373 -15.17 -34.45 16.33
N HIS A 374 -13.94 -34.00 16.04
CA HIS A 374 -12.93 -34.79 15.33
C HIS A 374 -12.54 -36.05 16.11
N GLU A 375 -12.25 -35.91 17.41
CA GLU A 375 -11.92 -37.05 18.28
C GLU A 375 -13.04 -38.11 18.29
N LEU A 376 -14.31 -37.67 18.29
CA LEU A 376 -15.46 -38.57 18.21
C LEU A 376 -15.55 -39.30 16.86
N VAL A 377 -15.27 -38.61 15.75
CA VAL A 377 -15.17 -39.25 14.42
C VAL A 377 -14.07 -40.31 14.42
N ARG A 378 -12.91 -40.03 15.02
CA ARG A 378 -11.79 -40.97 15.13
C ARG A 378 -12.17 -42.19 15.96
N GLU A 379 -12.86 -42.01 17.08
CA GLU A 379 -13.34 -43.13 17.91
C GLU A 379 -14.24 -44.08 17.11
N TYR A 380 -15.21 -43.55 16.34
CA TYR A 380 -16.07 -44.37 15.48
C TYR A 380 -15.28 -45.08 14.37
N ASP A 381 -14.30 -44.40 13.76
CA ASP A 381 -13.50 -44.98 12.68
C ASP A 381 -12.59 -46.13 13.20
N GLU A 382 -11.96 -45.92 14.35
CA GLU A 382 -11.02 -46.89 14.98
C GLU A 382 -11.72 -48.11 15.58
N THR A 383 -12.97 -47.95 16.05
CA THR A 383 -13.80 -49.06 16.56
C THR A 383 -14.45 -49.89 15.45
N GLY A 384 -14.24 -49.52 14.19
CA GLY A 384 -14.78 -50.22 13.01
C GLY A 384 -16.18 -49.75 12.59
N GLU A 385 -16.72 -48.73 13.23
CA GLU A 385 -17.99 -48.08 12.89
C GLU A 385 -17.82 -46.99 11.80
N HIS A 386 -17.07 -47.31 10.75
CA HIS A 386 -16.69 -46.37 9.69
C HIS A 386 -17.89 -45.64 9.05
N ARG A 387 -19.04 -46.31 8.91
CA ARG A 387 -20.24 -45.67 8.35
C ARG A 387 -20.76 -44.55 9.26
N GLN A 388 -20.71 -44.75 10.58
CA GLN A 388 -21.12 -43.77 11.57
C GLN A 388 -20.13 -42.61 11.60
N ALA A 389 -18.83 -42.90 11.54
CA ALA A 389 -17.78 -41.88 11.41
C ALA A 389 -18.02 -40.96 10.20
N VAL A 390 -18.30 -41.55 9.02
CA VAL A 390 -18.61 -40.79 7.81
C VAL A 390 -19.89 -39.96 7.98
N LEU A 391 -20.98 -40.55 8.50
CA LEU A 391 -22.24 -39.84 8.69
C LEU A 391 -22.11 -38.65 9.65
N LEU A 392 -21.35 -38.81 10.74
CA LEU A 392 -21.06 -37.74 11.69
C LEU A 392 -20.24 -36.63 11.01
N ALA A 393 -19.16 -36.99 10.31
CA ALA A 393 -18.23 -36.03 9.71
C ALA A 393 -18.83 -35.16 8.60
N ILE A 394 -19.85 -35.66 7.89
CA ILE A 394 -20.50 -34.96 6.77
C ILE A 394 -21.89 -34.40 7.10
N SER A 395 -22.40 -34.63 8.31
CA SER A 395 -23.73 -34.15 8.71
C SER A 395 -23.80 -32.62 8.63
N ASP A 396 -24.88 -32.09 8.06
CA ASP A 396 -25.18 -30.64 8.08
C ASP A 396 -26.46 -30.35 8.91
N ASP A 397 -27.13 -31.40 9.39
CA ASP A 397 -28.34 -31.34 10.21
C ASP A 397 -28.03 -31.24 11.72
N ASP A 398 -26.78 -31.50 12.10
CA ASP A 398 -26.32 -31.47 13.48
C ASP A 398 -25.37 -30.29 13.68
N ASP A 399 -25.72 -29.39 14.60
CA ASP A 399 -24.96 -28.18 14.90
C ASP A 399 -23.58 -28.52 15.52
N ASP A 400 -23.45 -29.69 16.15
CA ASP A 400 -22.21 -30.17 16.76
C ASP A 400 -21.37 -31.05 15.80
N SER A 401 -21.82 -31.23 14.55
CA SER A 401 -21.05 -32.00 13.57
C SER A 401 -19.74 -31.31 13.18
N PRO A 402 -18.67 -32.08 12.89
CA PRO A 402 -17.41 -31.51 12.41
C PRO A 402 -17.55 -30.61 11.18
N ALA A 403 -18.48 -30.92 10.26
CA ALA A 403 -18.72 -30.10 9.07
C ALA A 403 -19.32 -28.74 9.42
N LYS A 404 -20.33 -28.71 10.31
CA LYS A 404 -21.02 -27.49 10.70
C LYS A 404 -20.13 -26.59 11.55
N VAL A 405 -19.49 -27.17 12.55
CA VAL A 405 -18.57 -26.44 13.44
C VAL A 405 -17.41 -25.83 12.64
N PHE A 406 -16.81 -26.61 11.72
CA PHE A 406 -15.77 -26.07 10.84
C PHE A 406 -16.29 -24.96 9.92
N THR A 407 -17.50 -25.08 9.37
CA THR A 407 -18.08 -24.04 8.52
C THR A 407 -18.28 -22.73 9.29
N ASN A 408 -18.75 -22.82 10.53
CA ASN A 408 -18.89 -21.65 11.41
C ASN A 408 -17.52 -21.05 11.75
N LEU A 409 -16.53 -21.89 12.07
CA LEU A 409 -15.14 -21.47 12.28
C LEU A 409 -14.57 -20.70 11.08
N ASP A 410 -14.68 -21.25 9.87
CA ASP A 410 -14.22 -20.63 8.64
C ASP A 410 -14.93 -19.29 8.38
N SER A 411 -16.22 -19.20 8.71
CA SER A 411 -17.00 -17.96 8.62
C SER A 411 -16.51 -16.89 9.60
N GLU A 412 -16.22 -17.26 10.86
CA GLU A 412 -15.71 -16.32 11.87
C GLU A 412 -14.30 -15.83 11.54
N LEU A 413 -13.44 -16.72 11.03
CA LEU A 413 -12.11 -16.35 10.52
C LEU A 413 -12.25 -15.41 9.31
N ALA A 414 -13.15 -15.71 8.36
CA ALA A 414 -13.41 -14.83 7.22
C ALA A 414 -13.88 -13.45 7.66
N ALA A 415 -14.84 -13.38 8.59
CA ALA A 415 -15.35 -12.12 9.12
C ALA A 415 -14.25 -11.30 9.81
N SER A 416 -13.36 -11.97 10.54
CA SER A 416 -12.22 -11.34 11.22
C SER A 416 -11.17 -10.83 10.23
N ILE A 417 -10.88 -11.58 9.15
CA ILE A 417 -10.00 -11.14 8.06
C ILE A 417 -10.60 -9.90 7.37
N ASP A 418 -11.90 -9.93 7.05
CA ASP A 418 -12.58 -8.82 6.40
C ASP A 418 -12.68 -7.58 7.30
N ALA A 419 -12.77 -7.77 8.62
CA ALA A 419 -12.69 -6.68 9.59
C ALA A 419 -11.30 -6.05 9.60
N ALA A 420 -10.23 -6.85 9.72
CA ALA A 420 -8.86 -6.34 9.71
C ALA A 420 -8.52 -5.58 8.41
N ARG A 421 -9.01 -6.07 7.26
CA ARG A 421 -8.88 -5.39 5.95
C ARG A 421 -9.66 -4.08 5.89
N ARG A 422 -10.91 -4.05 6.37
CA ARG A 422 -11.69 -2.81 6.44
C ARG A 422 -11.02 -1.77 7.34
N ASP A 423 -10.52 -2.20 8.50
CA ASP A 423 -9.82 -1.31 9.43
C ASP A 423 -8.52 -0.77 8.79
N PHE A 424 -7.79 -1.60 8.04
CA PHE A 424 -6.65 -1.14 7.23
C PHE A 424 -7.06 -0.10 6.18
N ALA A 425 -8.11 -0.37 5.39
CA ALA A 425 -8.57 0.54 4.34
C ALA A 425 -9.11 1.87 4.91
N GLU A 426 -9.85 1.83 6.02
CA GLU A 426 -10.36 3.01 6.72
C GLU A 426 -9.22 3.85 7.33
N ASN A 427 -8.26 3.22 8.00
CA ASN A 427 -7.11 3.92 8.58
C ASN A 427 -6.21 4.52 7.49
N THR A 428 -6.00 3.79 6.39
CA THR A 428 -5.17 4.24 5.26
C THR A 428 -5.85 5.37 4.49
N SER A 429 -7.15 5.30 4.26
CA SER A 429 -7.92 6.38 3.62
C SER A 429 -8.04 7.62 4.52
N ALA A 430 -8.21 7.46 5.83
CA ALA A 430 -8.17 8.57 6.79
C ALA A 430 -6.79 9.25 6.81
N ALA A 431 -5.71 8.46 6.72
CA ALA A 431 -4.36 8.97 6.57
C ALA A 431 -4.20 9.77 5.26
N SER A 432 -4.63 9.26 4.10
CA SER A 432 -4.62 10.02 2.83
C SER A 432 -5.48 11.29 2.93
N GLY A 433 -6.68 11.22 3.52
CA GLY A 433 -7.55 12.37 3.69
C GLY A 433 -6.88 13.54 4.42
N ALA A 434 -6.09 13.27 5.45
CA ALA A 434 -5.32 14.28 6.18
C ALA A 434 -4.19 14.92 5.33
N LEU A 435 -3.75 14.21 4.28
CA LEU A 435 -2.64 14.54 3.42
C LEU A 435 -3.07 15.31 2.13
N THR A 436 -4.27 15.06 1.61
CA THR A 436 -4.79 15.67 0.37
C THR A 436 -4.71 17.20 0.33
N LEU A 437 -5.00 17.88 1.46
CA LEU A 437 -5.00 19.35 1.53
C LEU A 437 -3.62 19.96 1.75
N LEU A 438 -2.60 19.16 2.10
CA LEU A 438 -1.25 19.67 2.30
C LEU A 438 -0.59 20.10 0.99
N ALA A 439 -0.77 19.36 -0.10
CA ALA A 439 -0.16 19.70 -1.39
C ALA A 439 -0.58 21.11 -1.89
N PRO A 440 -1.89 21.47 -1.96
CA PRO A 440 -2.31 22.83 -2.28
C PRO A 440 -1.96 23.82 -1.14
N GLY A 441 -1.94 23.38 0.12
CA GLY A 441 -1.50 24.19 1.26
C GLY A 441 -0.06 24.69 1.12
N TYR A 442 0.88 23.82 0.77
CA TYR A 442 2.28 24.15 0.50
C TYR A 442 2.42 25.14 -0.66
N ALA A 443 1.67 24.94 -1.75
CA ALA A 443 1.68 25.84 -2.90
C ALA A 443 1.19 27.25 -2.53
N VAL A 444 0.05 27.35 -1.85
CA VAL A 444 -0.55 28.65 -1.47
C VAL A 444 0.29 29.37 -0.41
N LEU A 445 0.69 28.68 0.66
CA LEU A 445 1.44 29.28 1.76
C LEU A 445 2.86 29.68 1.36
N SER A 446 3.52 28.95 0.46
CA SER A 446 4.83 29.34 -0.08
C SER A 446 4.74 30.61 -0.94
N ILE A 447 3.68 30.77 -1.75
CA ILE A 447 3.42 32.00 -2.51
C ILE A 447 3.18 33.18 -1.55
N ILE A 448 2.35 33.01 -0.52
CA ILE A 448 2.09 34.04 0.49
C ILE A 448 3.38 34.43 1.21
N ALA A 449 4.19 33.45 1.60
CA ALA A 449 5.48 33.70 2.25
C ALA A 449 6.47 34.42 1.34
N ALA A 450 6.55 34.06 0.06
CA ALA A 450 7.38 34.73 -0.94
C ALA A 450 6.95 36.19 -1.17
N LEU A 451 5.64 36.45 -1.23
CA LEU A 451 5.08 37.80 -1.34
C LEU A 451 5.35 38.63 -0.08
N GLY A 452 5.19 38.05 1.11
CA GLY A 452 5.51 38.71 2.37
C GLY A 452 6.99 39.09 2.46
N ALA A 453 7.89 38.18 2.09
CA ALA A 453 9.33 38.42 2.05
C ALA A 453 9.68 39.55 1.07
N THR A 454 9.19 39.49 -0.17
CA THR A 454 9.47 40.51 -1.19
C THR A 454 8.98 41.90 -0.77
N LEU A 455 7.77 42.02 -0.21
CA LEU A 455 7.24 43.28 0.30
C LEU A 455 8.05 43.82 1.48
N GLY A 456 8.38 42.97 2.45
CA GLY A 456 9.15 43.37 3.63
C GLY A 456 10.56 43.86 3.29
N ILE A 457 11.18 43.32 2.24
CA ILE A 457 12.50 43.73 1.77
C ILE A 457 12.42 45.00 0.92
N ARG A 458 11.38 45.13 0.07
CA ARG A 458 11.15 46.31 -0.78
C ARG A 458 10.89 47.57 0.04
N GLU A 459 10.12 47.46 1.11
CA GLU A 459 9.83 48.59 2.01
C GLU A 459 11.10 49.12 2.66
N ARG A 460 12.02 48.23 3.06
CA ARG A 460 13.33 48.63 3.60
C ARG A 460 14.29 49.20 2.57
N LEU A 461 14.30 48.69 1.34
CA LEU A 461 15.12 49.26 0.27
C LEU A 461 14.69 50.69 -0.12
N ARG A 462 13.40 51.04 0.08
CA ARG A 462 12.88 52.40 -0.13
C ARG A 462 13.30 53.39 0.95
N GLU A 463 13.50 52.94 2.18
CA GLU A 463 13.95 53.81 3.29
C GLU A 463 15.44 54.21 3.19
N TYR A 464 16.24 53.49 2.39
CA TYR A 464 17.67 53.76 2.18
C TYR A 464 17.99 54.55 0.90
N ARG A 465 16.98 54.83 0.07
CA ARG A 465 17.06 55.78 -1.05
C ARG A 465 16.54 57.13 -0.59
#